data_AF-A0A2H0BXQ6-F1
#
_entry.id   AF-A0A2H0BXQ6-F1
#
_cell.length_a   1.000
_cell.length_b   1.000
_cell.length_c   1.000
_cell.angle_alpha   90.00
_cell.angle_beta   90.00
_cell.angle_gamma   90.00
#
_symmetry.space_group_name_H-M   'P 1'
#
loop_
_entity.id
_entity.type
_entity.pdbx_description
1 polymer ?
#
loop_
_entity_poly.entity_id
_entity_poly.type
_entity_poly.pdbx_seq_one_letter_code
_entity_poly.pdbx_strand_id
1 'polypeptide(L)'
;MDKMQTPQINLENPTEFRQFIEREVLKVIKTLAEGGKTSKERIQEIAKHTLNLIMPGLTLEQLYQNSCKLDDAFAELAPVVYQVMYYYEQKYEKKVLEQVSALIKDGQYESAQNMVKKVLMYKGMGVKI
;
A
#
# COMPACT_ATOMS: atom_id res chain seq x y z
N MET A 1 -22.75 23.24 10.88
CA MET A 1 -22.51 21.86 10.41
C MET A 1 -21.04 21.76 10.06
N ASP A 2 -20.25 21.25 11.00
CA ASP A 2 -18.82 21.02 10.82
C ASP A 2 -18.62 20.06 9.64
N LYS A 3 -17.92 20.53 8.62
CA LYS A 3 -17.44 19.65 7.56
C LYS A 3 -16.47 18.71 8.25
N MET A 4 -16.83 17.43 8.40
CA MET A 4 -15.89 16.40 8.81
C MET A 4 -14.73 16.42 7.82
N GLN A 5 -13.67 17.11 8.20
CA GLN A 5 -12.45 17.22 7.44
C GLN A 5 -11.83 15.83 7.55
N THR A 6 -11.95 15.02 6.50
CA THR A 6 -11.28 13.72 6.42
C THR A 6 -9.82 13.97 6.78
N PRO A 7 -9.27 13.36 7.85
CA PRO A 7 -7.90 13.60 8.24
C PRO A 7 -7.03 13.33 7.03
N GLN A 8 -6.25 14.33 6.64
CA GLN A 8 -5.35 14.26 5.52
C GLN A 8 -4.22 13.31 5.95
N ILE A 9 -4.40 12.01 5.71
CA ILE A 9 -3.47 10.98 6.19
C ILE A 9 -2.13 11.22 5.51
N ASN A 10 -1.09 11.42 6.31
CA ASN A 10 0.26 11.53 5.81
C ASN A 10 0.79 10.12 5.51
N LEU A 11 0.51 9.63 4.30
CA LEU A 11 1.02 8.35 3.80
C LEU A 11 2.54 8.38 3.53
N GLU A 12 3.24 9.48 3.91
CA GLU A 12 4.70 9.56 3.96
C GLU A 12 5.25 9.26 5.37
N ASN A 13 4.39 9.16 6.38
CA ASN A 13 4.76 8.69 7.71
C ASN A 13 4.49 7.18 7.82
N PRO A 14 5.49 6.33 8.15
CA PRO A 14 5.29 4.88 8.27
C PRO A 14 4.18 4.48 9.26
N THR A 15 4.06 5.18 10.38
CA THR A 15 3.04 4.88 11.39
C THR A 15 1.64 5.20 10.89
N GLU A 16 1.45 6.37 10.27
CA GLU A 16 0.16 6.76 9.70
C GLU A 16 -0.21 5.88 8.50
N PHE A 17 0.77 5.50 7.69
CA PHE A 17 0.53 4.60 6.56
C PHE A 17 0.13 3.19 7.02
N ARG A 18 0.81 2.64 8.03
CA ARG A 18 0.41 1.39 8.69
C ARG A 18 -1.04 1.47 9.20
N GLN A 19 -1.38 2.54 9.93
CA GLN A 19 -2.74 2.75 10.44
C GLN A 19 -3.78 2.89 9.33
N PHE A 20 -3.41 3.50 8.21
CA PHE A 20 -4.26 3.55 7.02
C PHE A 20 -4.57 2.14 6.52
N ILE A 21 -3.55 1.31 6.30
CA ILE A 21 -3.73 -0.08 5.82
C ILE A 21 -4.62 -0.85 6.81
N GLU A 22 -4.33 -0.79 8.11
CA GLU A 22 -5.12 -1.46 9.16
C GLU A 22 -6.59 -1.04 9.14
N ARG A 23 -6.85 0.26 8.97
CA ARG A 23 -8.23 0.77 8.90
C ARG A 23 -8.95 0.28 7.65
N GLU A 24 -8.30 0.26 6.49
CA GLU A 24 -8.92 -0.23 5.26
C GLU A 24 -9.22 -1.73 5.33
N VAL A 25 -8.31 -2.52 5.91
CA VAL A 25 -8.59 -3.94 6.22
C VAL A 25 -9.77 -4.09 7.19
N LEU A 26 -9.82 -3.27 8.24
CA LEU A 26 -10.90 -3.35 9.23
C LEU A 26 -12.27 -3.07 8.60
N LYS A 27 -12.34 -2.16 7.62
CA LYS A 27 -13.57 -1.93 6.85
C LYS A 27 -14.00 -3.17 6.09
N VAL A 28 -13.07 -3.87 5.43
CA VAL A 28 -13.35 -5.15 4.75
C VAL A 28 -13.86 -6.18 5.76
N ILE A 29 -13.17 -6.37 6.89
CA ILE A 29 -13.59 -7.28 7.95
C ILE A 29 -15.00 -6.96 8.43
N LYS A 30 -15.31 -5.68 8.66
CA LYS A 30 -16.63 -5.23 9.07
C LYS A 30 -17.70 -5.59 8.04
N THR A 31 -17.46 -5.32 6.76
CA THR A 31 -18.39 -5.70 5.68
C THR A 31 -18.60 -7.21 5.59
N LEU A 32 -17.54 -8.02 5.75
CA LEU A 32 -17.65 -9.47 5.77
C LEU A 32 -18.47 -9.98 6.96
N ALA A 33 -18.27 -9.39 8.15
CA ALA A 33 -19.01 -9.73 9.36
C ALA A 33 -20.50 -9.36 9.26
N GLU A 34 -20.80 -8.16 8.77
CA GLU A 34 -22.17 -7.67 8.57
C GLU A 34 -22.92 -8.46 7.49
N GLY A 35 -22.20 -8.96 6.48
CA GLY A 35 -22.79 -9.77 5.41
C GLY A 35 -23.23 -11.17 5.84
N GLY A 36 -22.74 -11.69 6.97
CA GLY A 36 -23.15 -12.97 7.58
C GLY A 36 -22.81 -14.24 6.78
N LYS A 37 -22.18 -14.13 5.61
CA LYS A 37 -21.80 -15.26 4.73
C LYS A 37 -20.39 -15.77 4.99
N THR A 38 -19.56 -14.97 5.66
CA THR A 38 -18.16 -15.28 5.94
C THR A 38 -18.04 -15.86 7.34
N SER A 39 -17.36 -16.99 7.49
CA SER A 39 -17.18 -17.60 8.82
C SER A 39 -16.32 -16.71 9.72
N LYS A 40 -16.52 -16.85 11.03
CA LYS A 40 -15.74 -16.13 12.04
C LYS A 40 -14.26 -16.50 11.96
N GLU A 41 -13.98 -17.77 11.70
CA GLU A 41 -12.63 -18.31 11.54
C GLU A 41 -11.93 -17.62 10.37
N ARG A 42 -12.60 -17.49 9.22
CA ARG A 42 -12.06 -16.80 8.04
C ARG A 42 -11.76 -15.33 8.33
N ILE A 43 -12.65 -14.64 9.05
CA ILE A 43 -12.43 -13.25 9.47
C ILE A 43 -11.22 -13.13 10.41
N GLN A 44 -11.04 -14.08 11.34
CA GLN A 44 -9.89 -14.11 12.23
C GLN A 44 -8.57 -14.37 11.48
N GLU A 45 -8.60 -15.24 10.47
CA GLU A 45 -7.43 -15.49 9.61
C GLU A 45 -7.02 -14.22 8.85
N ILE A 46 -7.97 -13.48 8.28
CA ILE A 46 -7.72 -12.19 7.61
C ILE A 46 -7.05 -11.20 8.57
N ALA A 47 -7.59 -11.08 9.78
CA ALA A 47 -7.03 -10.18 10.80
C ALA A 47 -5.60 -10.60 11.18
N LYS A 48 -5.37 -11.90 11.41
CA LYS A 48 -4.05 -12.44 11.78
C LYS A 48 -3.04 -12.25 10.65
N HIS A 49 -3.43 -12.51 9.40
CA HIS A 49 -2.59 -12.29 8.22
C HIS A 49 -2.15 -10.84 8.12
N THR A 50 -3.09 -9.91 8.31
CA THR A 50 -2.80 -8.48 8.29
C THR A 50 -1.82 -8.08 9.37
N LEU A 51 -2.03 -8.53 10.61
CA LEU A 51 -1.12 -8.22 11.73
C LEU A 51 0.28 -8.80 11.54
N ASN A 52 0.41 -9.94 10.85
CA ASN A 52 1.72 -10.53 10.53
C ASN A 52 2.49 -9.72 9.47
N LEU A 53 1.78 -9.13 8.51
CA LEU A 53 2.39 -8.38 7.40
C LEU A 53 2.61 -6.90 7.73
N ILE A 54 1.72 -6.31 8.52
CA ILE A 54 1.61 -4.86 8.74
C ILE A 54 1.93 -4.54 10.21
N MET A 55 3.15 -4.87 10.62
CA MET A 55 3.61 -4.70 12.00
C MET A 55 4.11 -3.27 12.29
N PRO A 56 4.05 -2.81 13.55
CA PRO A 56 4.74 -1.59 13.98
C PRO A 56 6.26 -1.66 13.72
N GLY A 57 6.86 -0.52 13.36
CA GLY A 57 8.30 -0.40 13.11
C GLY A 57 8.75 -0.69 11.67
N LEU A 58 7.84 -1.11 10.78
CA LEU A 58 8.15 -1.26 9.35
C LEU A 58 8.40 0.09 8.67
N THR A 59 9.32 0.10 7.70
CA THR A 59 9.55 1.26 6.82
C THR A 59 8.41 1.41 5.81
N LEU A 60 8.29 2.59 5.18
CA LEU A 60 7.32 2.79 4.08
C LEU A 60 7.47 1.74 2.98
N GLU A 61 8.70 1.47 2.56
CA GLU A 61 9.01 0.46 1.53
C GLU A 61 8.54 -0.94 1.94
N GLN A 62 8.83 -1.35 3.17
CA GLN A 62 8.34 -2.63 3.70
C GLN A 62 6.82 -2.68 3.79
N LEU A 63 6.17 -1.57 4.18
CA LEU A 63 4.71 -1.49 4.21
C LEU A 63 4.10 -1.61 2.80
N TYR A 64 4.68 -0.96 1.79
CA TYR A 64 4.26 -1.13 0.39
C TYR A 64 4.47 -2.56 -0.10
N GLN A 65 5.62 -3.16 0.16
CA GLN A 65 5.92 -4.54 -0.25
C GLN A 65 5.00 -5.56 0.44
N ASN A 66 4.77 -5.41 1.74
CA ASN A 66 3.95 -6.34 2.50
C ASN A 66 2.46 -6.16 2.22
N SER A 67 2.00 -4.94 1.97
CA SER A 67 0.61 -4.70 1.57
C SER A 67 0.25 -5.34 0.24
N CYS A 68 1.19 -5.43 -0.71
CA CYS A 68 0.98 -6.17 -1.97
C CYS A 68 0.73 -7.68 -1.79
N LYS A 69 0.99 -8.23 -0.60
CA LYS A 69 0.81 -9.65 -0.26
C LYS A 69 -0.44 -9.90 0.59
N LEU A 70 -1.22 -8.85 0.89
CA LEU A 70 -2.41 -8.99 1.73
C LEU A 70 -3.45 -9.89 1.07
N ASP A 71 -3.58 -9.83 -0.25
CA ASP A 71 -4.57 -10.60 -1.00
C ASP A 71 -4.09 -12.00 -1.44
N ASP A 72 -2.82 -12.36 -1.22
CA ASP A 72 -2.21 -13.63 -1.65
C ASP A 72 -3.03 -14.87 -1.23
N ALA A 73 -3.52 -14.88 0.00
CA ALA A 73 -4.35 -15.95 0.56
C ALA A 73 -5.80 -15.49 0.86
N PHE A 74 -6.10 -14.22 0.60
CA PHE A 74 -7.32 -13.55 1.02
C PHE A 74 -7.79 -12.57 -0.05
N ALA A 75 -8.42 -13.08 -1.11
CA ALA A 75 -8.94 -12.27 -2.21
C ALA A 75 -9.89 -11.14 -1.74
N GLU A 76 -10.49 -11.29 -0.56
CA GLU A 76 -11.28 -10.27 0.11
C GLU A 76 -10.51 -8.96 0.35
N LEU A 77 -9.17 -9.03 0.46
CA LEU A 77 -8.29 -7.88 0.67
C LEU A 77 -7.79 -7.22 -0.63
N ALA A 78 -8.11 -7.75 -1.80
CA ALA A 78 -7.70 -7.16 -3.08
C ALA A 78 -8.05 -5.66 -3.23
N PRO A 79 -9.21 -5.16 -2.74
CA PRO A 79 -9.51 -3.72 -2.78
C PRO A 79 -8.52 -2.86 -1.96
N VAL A 80 -7.99 -3.40 -0.85
CA VAL A 80 -7.00 -2.71 -0.01
C VAL A 80 -5.67 -2.65 -0.75
N VAL A 81 -5.24 -3.78 -1.35
CA VAL A 81 -4.03 -3.84 -2.17
C VAL A 81 -4.09 -2.82 -3.30
N TYR A 82 -5.21 -2.80 -4.04
CA TYR A 82 -5.42 -1.84 -5.12
C TYR A 82 -5.30 -0.38 -4.65
N GLN A 83 -5.91 -0.02 -3.52
CA GLN A 83 -5.79 1.34 -2.98
C GLN A 83 -4.33 1.69 -2.68
N VAL A 84 -3.58 0.79 -2.05
CA VAL A 84 -2.17 1.01 -1.74
C VAL A 84 -1.34 1.18 -3.01
N MET A 85 -1.55 0.34 -4.03
CA MET A 85 -0.86 0.47 -5.32
C MET A 85 -1.20 1.78 -6.01
N TYR A 86 -2.46 2.19 -6.01
CA TYR A 86 -2.88 3.47 -6.57
C TYR A 86 -2.17 4.66 -5.88
N TYR A 87 -2.04 4.63 -4.55
CA TYR A 87 -1.27 5.66 -3.82
C TYR A 87 0.21 5.65 -4.19
N TYR A 88 0.79 4.45 -4.34
CA TYR A 88 2.17 4.30 -4.77
C TYR A 88 2.39 4.93 -6.16
N GLU A 89 1.55 4.61 -7.14
CA GLU A 89 1.64 5.14 -8.50
C GLU A 89 1.53 6.67 -8.54
N GLN A 90 0.52 7.24 -7.88
CA GLN A 90 0.30 8.70 -7.89
C GLN A 90 1.49 9.46 -7.29
N LYS A 91 2.14 8.88 -6.28
CA LYS A 91 3.19 9.55 -5.52
C LYS A 91 4.58 9.29 -6.06
N TYR A 92 4.91 8.03 -6.33
CA TYR A 92 6.26 7.64 -6.71
C TYR A 92 6.43 7.68 -8.22
N GLU A 93 5.50 7.18 -9.02
CA GLU A 93 5.74 7.11 -10.47
C GLU A 93 5.81 8.51 -11.10
N LYS A 94 4.86 9.39 -10.76
CA LYS A 94 4.85 10.75 -11.30
C LYS A 94 6.04 11.59 -10.83
N LYS A 95 6.33 11.62 -9.52
CA LYS A 95 7.47 12.37 -8.99
C LYS A 95 8.82 11.82 -9.45
N VAL A 96 8.96 10.49 -9.58
CA VAL A 96 10.22 9.89 -10.03
C VAL A 96 10.46 10.20 -11.49
N LEU A 97 9.45 10.17 -12.36
CA LEU A 97 9.65 10.53 -13.78
C LEU A 97 10.09 11.99 -13.95
N GLU A 98 9.53 12.91 -13.17
CA GLU A 98 9.95 14.31 -13.15
C GLU A 98 11.39 14.48 -12.64
N GLN A 99 11.74 13.79 -11.55
CA GLN A 99 13.10 13.82 -10.97
C GLN A 99 14.14 13.16 -11.88
N VAL A 100 13.81 12.03 -12.51
CA VAL A 100 14.66 11.36 -13.50
C VAL A 100 14.92 12.28 -14.68
N SER A 101 13.89 12.99 -15.17
CA SER A 101 14.07 13.98 -16.24
C SER A 101 15.04 15.10 -15.84
N ALA A 102 14.95 15.59 -14.60
CA ALA A 102 15.88 16.59 -14.07
C ALA A 102 17.32 16.04 -13.94
N LEU A 103 17.48 14.84 -13.37
CA LEU A 103 18.78 14.19 -13.20
C LEU A 103 19.48 13.90 -14.52
N ILE A 104 18.73 13.50 -15.56
CA ILE A 104 19.27 13.31 -16.92
C ILE A 104 19.75 14.64 -17.50
N LYS A 105 18.98 15.72 -17.33
CA LYS A 105 19.37 17.07 -17.79
C LYS A 105 20.64 17.58 -17.10
N ASP A 106 20.82 17.24 -15.82
CA ASP A 106 22.00 17.58 -15.02
C ASP A 106 23.18 16.60 -15.20
N GLY A 107 23.06 15.61 -16.09
CA GLY A 107 24.11 14.62 -16.36
C GLY A 107 24.32 13.57 -15.26
N GLN A 108 23.42 13.48 -14.28
CA GLN A 108 23.46 12.55 -13.16
C GLN A 108 22.81 11.20 -13.49
N TYR A 109 23.35 10.52 -14.50
CA TYR A 109 22.76 9.30 -15.07
C TYR A 109 22.68 8.12 -14.08
N GLU A 110 23.65 7.95 -13.19
CA GLU A 110 23.65 6.86 -12.20
C GLU A 110 22.52 7.02 -11.16
N SER A 111 22.32 8.24 -10.66
CA SER A 111 21.20 8.57 -9.77
C SER A 111 19.85 8.37 -10.46
N ALA A 112 19.75 8.78 -11.72
CA ALA A 112 18.56 8.54 -12.53
C ALA A 112 18.27 7.03 -12.68
N GLN A 113 19.29 6.22 -12.98
CA GLN A 113 19.15 4.77 -13.13
C GLN A 113 18.69 4.09 -11.82
N ASN A 114 19.25 4.49 -10.67
CA ASN A 114 18.86 3.95 -9.38
C ASN A 114 17.41 4.28 -9.01
N MET A 115 16.93 5.46 -9.41
CA MET A 115 15.55 5.88 -9.17
C MET A 115 14.56 5.09 -10.04
N VAL A 116 14.89 4.85 -11.32
CA VAL A 116 14.09 4.00 -12.22
C VAL A 116 14.02 2.55 -11.72
N LYS A 117 15.15 1.99 -11.25
CA LYS A 117 15.17 0.62 -10.69
C LYS A 117 14.19 0.46 -9.52
N LYS A 118 14.09 1.46 -8.63
CA LYS A 118 13.11 1.45 -7.55
C LYS A 118 11.70 1.34 -8.09
N VAL A 119 11.29 2.22 -9.02
CA VAL A 119 9.93 2.18 -9.61
C VAL A 119 9.62 0.84 -10.27
N LEU A 120 10.57 0.28 -11.02
CA LEU A 120 10.39 -1.01 -11.69
C LEU A 120 10.21 -2.17 -10.72
N MET A 121 10.91 -2.15 -9.58
CA MET A 121 10.76 -3.17 -8.53
C MET A 121 9.32 -3.23 -7.98
N TYR A 122 8.63 -2.09 -7.87
CA TYR A 122 7.24 -2.06 -7.43
C TYR A 122 6.24 -2.49 -8.51
N LYS A 123 6.47 -2.13 -9.78
CA LYS A 123 5.65 -2.63 -10.89
C LYS A 123 5.73 -4.16 -11.05
N GLY A 124 6.91 -4.74 -10.82
CA GLY A 124 7.12 -6.18 -10.91
C GLY A 124 6.39 -6.99 -9.82
N MET A 125 6.01 -6.38 -8.70
CA MET A 125 5.28 -7.07 -7.60
C MET A 125 3.77 -7.19 -7.86
N GLY A 126 3.20 -6.43 -8.81
CA GLY A 126 1.77 -6.45 -9.14
C GLY A 126 1.39 -7.35 -10.34
N VAL A 127 2.36 -7.98 -11.00
CA VAL A 127 2.12 -8.82 -12.18
C VAL A 127 2.20 -10.29 -11.75
N LYS A 128 1.06 -10.86 -11.32
CA LYS A 128 0.88 -12.31 -11.38
C LYS A 128 0.44 -12.66 -12.80
N ILE A 129 1.36 -13.23 -13.58
CA ILE A 129 1.06 -13.89 -14.87
C ILE A 129 0.44 -15.25 -14.57
#